data_AF-A0A7W7YES8-F1
#
_entry.id   AF-A0A7W7YES8-F1
#
_cell.length_a   1.000
_cell.length_b   1.000
_cell.length_c   1.000
_cell.angle_alpha   90.00
_cell.angle_beta   90.00
_cell.angle_gamma   90.00
#
_symmetry.space_group_name_H-M   'P 1'
#
loop_
_entity.id
_entity.type
_entity.pdbx_description
1 polymer ?
#
loop_
_entity_poly.entity_id
_entity_poly.type
_entity_poly.pdbx_seq_one_letter_code
_entity_poly.pdbx_strand_id
1 'polypeptide(L)'
;MRFLPSVLLCFYALAGLAYGQQKEWPEVEKFEASIQNVLWDLRGTNSLKHLRYDGEKFFSVRADGTNQGAFKDHAFVDAGVFQLVFSDTRAAWYFVSDDLKYITPVNISEMIEFKAEPGTAIKPVKNFPQDVQNVVWVGRNQVAELKMRWNGKELEVGAKKDAWIVQKVDAVVANRRVLEAGGEGGALFWLAVSEDGSEATWLKVEDVFGGHAGANASKAAQSTPMTGLSAQQNDLANHAEDLMNAGDKMRAATLLRELVRKNADNKEALKKLQARFKTLK
;
A
#
# COMPACT_ATOMS: atom_id res chain seq x y z
N MET A 1 -12.90 -25.92 -13.88
CA MET A 1 -12.07 -24.72 -13.63
C MET A 1 -10.62 -25.14 -13.74
N ARG A 2 -9.86 -24.55 -14.67
CA ARG A 2 -8.43 -24.85 -14.81
C ARG A 2 -7.66 -23.92 -13.87
N PHE A 3 -7.05 -24.52 -12.86
CA PHE A 3 -6.23 -23.86 -11.85
C PHE A 3 -4.90 -23.40 -12.46
N LEU A 4 -4.49 -22.16 -12.23
CA LEU A 4 -3.09 -21.78 -12.42
C LEU A 4 -2.31 -22.21 -11.17
N PRO A 5 -1.18 -22.93 -11.31
CA PRO A 5 -0.37 -23.27 -10.16
C PRO A 5 0.32 -22.01 -9.61
N SER A 6 0.40 -21.95 -8.29
CA SER A 6 1.10 -20.96 -7.48
C SER A 6 2.52 -20.72 -8.00
N VAL A 7 2.82 -19.47 -8.36
CA VAL A 7 4.17 -19.06 -8.76
C VAL A 7 4.84 -18.48 -7.51
N LEU A 8 5.75 -19.26 -6.91
CA LEU A 8 6.71 -18.77 -5.91
C LEU A 8 7.82 -18.02 -6.65
N LEU A 9 8.07 -16.75 -6.31
CA LEU A 9 9.17 -15.99 -6.88
C LEU A 9 9.94 -15.20 -5.82
N CYS A 10 11.26 -15.44 -5.78
CA CYS A 10 12.22 -14.75 -4.92
C CYS A 10 12.47 -13.32 -5.43
N PHE A 11 12.65 -12.39 -4.48
CA PHE A 11 13.07 -11.03 -4.72
C PHE A 11 14.45 -10.99 -5.39
N TYR A 12 14.52 -10.40 -6.57
CA TYR A 12 15.71 -9.67 -7.01
C TYR A 12 15.30 -8.21 -7.14
N ALA A 13 15.81 -7.38 -6.24
CA ALA A 13 15.84 -5.94 -6.44
C ALA A 13 16.85 -5.66 -7.56
N LEU A 14 16.40 -5.72 -8.82
CA LEU A 14 17.11 -5.06 -9.90
C LEU A 14 16.76 -3.59 -9.79
N ALA A 15 17.58 -2.85 -9.02
CA ALA A 15 17.76 -1.43 -9.27
C ALA A 15 18.26 -1.32 -10.72
N GLY A 16 17.34 -1.10 -11.65
CA GLY A 16 17.65 -0.83 -13.03
C GLY A 16 18.33 0.53 -13.11
N LEU A 17 19.64 0.58 -12.93
CA LEU A 17 20.49 1.68 -13.36
C LEU A 17 20.49 1.70 -14.89
N ALA A 18 19.40 2.19 -15.48
CA ALA A 18 19.41 2.61 -16.87
C ALA A 18 20.11 3.98 -16.92
N TYR A 19 21.33 4.01 -17.44
CA TYR A 19 21.99 5.21 -17.95
C TYR A 19 21.18 5.73 -19.18
N GLY A 20 20.01 6.29 -18.91
CA GLY A 20 19.32 7.27 -19.73
C GLY A 20 19.15 8.51 -18.86
N GLN A 21 19.05 9.70 -19.46
CA GLN A 21 18.86 10.97 -18.73
C GLN A 21 18.02 10.74 -17.48
N GLN A 22 18.63 10.95 -16.30
CA GLN A 22 17.96 10.86 -15.02
C GLN A 22 16.74 11.77 -15.14
N LYS A 23 15.56 11.17 -15.30
CA LYS A 23 14.31 11.91 -15.35
C LYS A 23 14.20 12.52 -13.96
N GLU A 24 14.49 13.81 -13.85
CA GLU A 24 14.21 14.55 -12.64
C GLU A 24 12.70 14.48 -12.44
N TRP A 25 12.28 14.06 -11.26
CA TRP A 25 10.88 13.98 -10.87
C TRP A 25 10.67 14.98 -9.73
N PRO A 26 10.44 16.27 -10.05
CA PRO A 26 10.41 17.33 -9.05
C PRO A 26 9.35 17.11 -7.96
N GLU A 27 8.28 16.38 -8.28
CA GLU A 27 7.25 15.98 -7.34
C GLU A 27 7.77 14.99 -6.27
N VAL A 28 8.70 14.11 -6.65
CA VAL A 28 9.34 13.15 -5.74
C VAL A 28 10.31 13.88 -4.81
N GLU A 29 11.13 14.78 -5.36
CA GLU A 29 12.06 15.61 -4.57
C GLU A 29 11.30 16.51 -3.59
N LYS A 30 10.20 17.12 -4.04
CA LYS A 30 9.31 17.92 -3.18
C LYS A 30 8.70 17.06 -2.07
N PHE A 31 8.27 15.84 -2.39
CA PHE A 31 7.73 14.93 -1.39
C PHE A 31 8.79 14.54 -0.36
N GLU A 32 9.97 14.12 -0.81
CA GLU A 32 11.12 13.80 0.05
C GLU A 32 11.42 14.93 1.03
N ALA A 33 11.56 16.16 0.53
CA ALA A 33 11.78 17.34 1.37
C ALA A 33 10.63 17.59 2.36
N SER A 34 9.39 17.33 1.96
CA SER A 34 8.21 17.57 2.80
C SER A 34 8.07 16.61 3.98
N ILE A 35 8.64 15.42 3.89
CA ILE A 35 8.61 14.42 4.98
C ILE A 35 9.85 14.46 5.87
N GLN A 36 10.80 15.35 5.57
CA GLN A 36 12.00 15.51 6.37
C GLN A 36 11.64 15.86 7.82
N ASN A 37 12.20 15.11 8.76
CA ASN A 37 11.99 15.21 10.20
C ASN A 37 10.55 15.00 10.68
N VAL A 38 9.64 14.53 9.82
CA VAL A 38 8.31 14.09 10.25
C VAL A 38 8.49 12.78 11.04
N LEU A 39 8.06 12.81 12.30
CA LEU A 39 7.95 11.62 13.14
C LEU A 39 6.63 10.93 12.83
N TRP A 40 6.68 9.71 12.33
CA TRP A 40 5.51 8.87 12.08
C TRP A 40 5.30 7.90 13.23
N ASP A 41 4.11 7.91 13.83
CA ASP A 41 3.66 6.90 14.79
C ASP A 41 2.93 5.79 14.03
N LEU A 42 3.52 4.60 14.00
CA LEU A 42 2.96 3.46 13.28
C LEU A 42 2.05 2.62 14.19
N ARG A 43 0.95 2.13 13.62
CA ARG A 43 -0.13 1.43 14.32
C ARG A 43 -0.33 0.04 13.74
N GLY A 44 -0.50 -0.95 14.61
CA GLY A 44 -0.68 -2.35 14.26
C GLY A 44 0.60 -3.08 13.86
N THR A 45 1.75 -2.40 13.82
CA THR A 45 3.05 -3.03 13.57
C THR A 45 3.54 -3.82 14.78
N ASN A 46 4.46 -4.77 14.58
CA ASN A 46 5.04 -5.53 15.70
C ASN A 46 6.07 -4.71 16.49
N SER A 47 7.24 -4.46 15.91
CA SER A 47 8.39 -3.83 16.57
C SER A 47 8.65 -2.38 16.15
N LEU A 48 8.35 -2.03 14.90
CA LEU A 48 8.59 -0.68 14.37
C LEU A 48 7.44 0.25 14.76
N LYS A 49 7.59 0.97 15.87
CA LYS A 49 6.55 1.88 16.39
C LYS A 49 6.67 3.30 15.87
N HIS A 50 7.89 3.76 15.60
CA HIS A 50 8.12 5.11 15.11
C HIS A 50 9.14 5.12 13.98
N LEU A 51 8.92 5.99 13.01
CA LEU A 51 9.75 6.14 11.82
C LEU A 51 10.02 7.62 11.55
N ARG A 52 11.26 7.96 11.18
CA ARG A 52 11.64 9.32 10.76
C ARG A 52 12.60 9.26 9.57
N TYR A 53 12.40 10.16 8.62
CA TYR A 53 13.39 10.50 7.59
C TYR A 53 14.16 11.75 8.04
N ASP A 54 15.49 11.74 8.04
CA ASP A 54 16.28 12.92 8.45
C ASP A 54 16.72 13.82 7.28
N GLY A 55 16.44 13.41 6.05
CA GLY A 55 16.92 14.07 4.82
C GLY A 55 17.99 13.26 4.09
N GLU A 56 18.47 12.16 4.68
CA GLU A 56 19.39 11.22 4.03
C GLU A 56 18.92 9.77 4.21
N LYS A 57 18.46 9.41 5.42
CA LYS A 57 18.07 8.03 5.75
C LYS A 57 16.81 7.96 6.60
N PHE A 58 16.18 6.80 6.54
CA PHE A 58 15.10 6.44 7.45
C PHE A 58 15.64 5.75 8.70
N PHE A 59 15.03 6.06 9.84
CA PHE A 59 15.38 5.55 11.15
C PHE A 59 14.16 5.02 11.88
N SER A 60 14.30 3.88 12.56
CA SER A 60 13.39 3.61 13.68
C SER A 60 13.68 4.58 14.81
N VAL A 61 12.62 5.05 15.47
CA VAL A 61 12.74 6.02 16.57
C VAL A 61 12.26 5.38 17.87
N ARG A 62 12.98 5.61 18.97
CA ARG A 62 12.56 5.20 20.32
C ARG A 62 11.43 6.07 20.83
N ALA A 63 10.75 5.62 21.89
CA ALA A 63 9.73 6.41 22.57
C ALA A 63 10.26 7.74 23.14
N ASP A 64 11.57 7.83 23.41
CA ASP A 64 12.26 9.04 23.85
C ASP A 64 12.63 10.00 22.69
N GLY A 65 12.27 9.68 21.44
CA GLY A 65 12.57 10.48 20.25
C GLY A 65 13.96 10.25 19.64
N THR A 66 14.77 9.37 20.22
CA THR A 66 16.13 9.08 19.73
C THR A 66 16.08 8.17 18.51
N ASN A 67 16.81 8.54 17.44
CA ASN A 67 17.05 7.67 16.29
C ASN A 67 17.80 6.41 16.74
N GLN A 68 17.37 5.26 16.25
CA GLN A 68 18.13 4.01 16.36
C GLN A 68 19.01 3.83 15.11
N GLY A 69 19.28 2.58 14.70
CA GLY A 69 20.01 2.30 13.47
C GLY A 69 19.21 2.73 12.23
N ALA A 70 19.92 3.29 11.25
CA ALA A 70 19.35 3.58 9.94
C ALA A 70 18.94 2.29 9.23
N PHE A 71 17.87 2.35 8.43
CA PHE A 71 17.55 1.27 7.49
C PHE A 71 18.62 1.20 6.40
N LYS A 72 18.90 -0.04 5.96
CA LYS A 72 19.96 -0.33 5.00
C LYS A 72 19.72 0.39 3.68
N ASP A 73 18.55 0.15 3.08
CA ASP A 73 18.17 0.69 1.78
C ASP A 73 16.73 1.24 1.83
N HIS A 74 16.50 2.32 1.10
CA HIS A 74 15.20 2.91 0.88
C HIS A 74 15.13 3.53 -0.51
N ALA A 75 13.92 3.76 -1.01
CA ALA A 75 13.69 4.45 -2.27
C ALA A 75 12.44 5.31 -2.19
N PHE A 76 12.50 6.53 -2.71
CA PHE A 76 11.31 7.31 -3.03
C PHE A 76 10.78 6.84 -4.36
N VAL A 77 9.62 6.18 -4.35
CA VAL A 77 9.08 5.51 -5.54
C VAL A 77 8.21 6.45 -6.35
N ASP A 78 7.48 7.33 -5.68
CA ASP A 78 6.57 8.31 -6.27
C ASP A 78 6.28 9.41 -5.24
N ALA A 79 5.68 10.52 -5.66
CA ALA A 79 5.23 11.56 -4.74
C ALA A 79 4.16 11.00 -3.77
N GLY A 80 4.48 10.97 -2.48
CA GLY A 80 3.63 10.36 -1.45
C GLY A 80 3.93 8.88 -1.18
N VAL A 81 4.93 8.28 -1.84
CA VAL A 81 5.24 6.85 -1.69
C VAL A 81 6.74 6.61 -1.55
N PHE A 82 7.13 5.89 -0.50
CA PHE A 82 8.50 5.40 -0.36
C PHE A 82 8.51 3.93 0.05
N GLN A 83 9.63 3.27 -0.23
CA GLN A 83 9.88 1.88 0.10
C GLN A 83 11.03 1.80 1.10
N LEU A 84 10.91 0.92 2.08
CA LEU A 84 12.01 0.48 2.94
C LEU A 84 12.32 -0.99 2.68
N VAL A 85 13.59 -1.33 2.53
CA VAL A 85 14.06 -2.71 2.40
C VAL A 85 14.68 -3.14 3.73
N PHE A 86 14.08 -4.14 4.38
CA PHE A 86 14.55 -4.64 5.67
C PHE A 86 15.51 -5.81 5.53
N SER A 87 15.33 -6.62 4.49
CA SER A 87 16.17 -7.77 4.14
C SER A 87 16.01 -8.11 2.67
N ASP A 88 16.81 -9.06 2.18
CA ASP A 88 16.75 -9.56 0.79
C ASP A 88 15.38 -10.19 0.44
N THR A 89 14.57 -10.52 1.43
CA THR A 89 13.26 -11.17 1.27
C THR A 89 12.10 -10.31 1.76
N ARG A 90 12.34 -9.10 2.27
CA ARG A 90 11.31 -8.30 2.92
C ARG A 90 11.47 -6.81 2.64
N ALA A 91 10.45 -6.25 2.01
CA ALA A 91 10.27 -4.82 1.85
C ALA A 91 8.89 -4.38 2.35
N ALA A 92 8.77 -3.11 2.71
CA ALA A 92 7.48 -2.47 2.91
C ALA A 92 7.38 -1.19 2.09
N TRP A 93 6.17 -0.95 1.60
CA TRP A 93 5.80 0.30 0.95
C TRP A 93 5.02 1.17 1.93
N TYR A 94 5.26 2.47 1.88
CA TYR A 94 4.66 3.44 2.76
C TYR A 94 3.93 4.48 1.92
N PHE A 95 2.61 4.51 2.07
CA PHE A 95 1.74 5.44 1.35
C PHE A 95 1.36 6.59 2.29
N VAL A 96 1.84 7.80 2.00
CA VAL A 96 1.62 9.01 2.78
C VAL A 96 0.45 9.80 2.19
N SER A 97 -0.39 10.38 3.06
CA SER A 97 -1.48 11.26 2.63
C SER A 97 -0.95 12.62 2.17
N ASP A 98 -1.69 13.30 1.29
CA ASP A 98 -1.27 14.58 0.69
C ASP A 98 -1.09 15.70 1.70
N ASP A 99 -1.87 15.64 2.79
CA ASP A 99 -1.78 16.58 3.90
C ASP A 99 -0.75 16.16 4.96
N LEU A 100 0.03 15.10 4.68
CA LEU A 100 1.07 14.52 5.53
C LEU A 100 0.58 14.13 6.93
N LYS A 101 -0.72 13.94 7.11
CA LYS A 101 -1.31 13.57 8.40
C LYS A 101 -1.25 12.08 8.68
N TYR A 102 -1.30 11.26 7.64
CA TYR A 102 -1.46 9.81 7.73
C TYR A 102 -0.45 9.07 6.87
N ILE A 103 -0.10 7.88 7.31
CA ILE A 103 0.77 6.96 6.60
C ILE A 103 0.18 5.56 6.66
N THR A 104 0.26 4.81 5.55
CA THR A 104 -0.22 3.43 5.45
C THR A 104 0.95 2.54 5.05
N PRO A 105 1.63 1.91 6.02
CA PRO A 105 2.66 0.91 5.75
C PRO A 105 2.05 -0.40 5.24
N VAL A 106 2.70 -1.04 4.27
CA VAL A 106 2.24 -2.28 3.65
C VAL A 106 3.42 -3.22 3.48
N ASN A 107 3.37 -4.39 4.12
CA ASN A 107 4.35 -5.46 3.84
C ASN A 107 4.01 -6.12 2.51
N ILE A 108 5.02 -6.35 1.68
CA ILE A 108 4.85 -7.00 0.38
C ILE A 108 5.74 -8.24 0.26
N SER A 109 5.24 -9.24 -0.46
CA SER A 109 6.00 -10.46 -0.80
C SER A 109 6.43 -10.51 -2.26
N GLU A 110 5.74 -9.81 -3.15
CA GLU A 110 6.04 -9.77 -4.58
C GLU A 110 5.67 -8.39 -5.14
N MET A 111 6.39 -7.96 -6.18
CA MET A 111 6.05 -6.77 -6.95
C MET A 111 6.28 -6.98 -8.44
N ILE A 112 5.43 -6.37 -9.26
CA ILE A 112 5.58 -6.35 -10.72
C ILE A 112 5.34 -4.91 -11.19
N GLU A 113 6.30 -4.36 -11.91
CA GLU A 113 6.22 -3.02 -12.49
C GLU A 113 5.59 -3.08 -13.89
N PHE A 114 4.78 -2.06 -14.19
CA PHE A 114 4.12 -1.88 -15.45
C PHE A 114 4.35 -0.46 -15.96
N LYS A 115 4.44 -0.33 -17.29
CA LYS A 115 4.48 0.95 -17.99
C LYS A 115 3.29 1.07 -18.92
N ALA A 116 2.80 2.28 -19.14
CA ALA A 116 1.69 2.54 -20.03
C ALA A 116 2.01 2.00 -21.45
N GLU A 117 1.05 1.33 -22.05
CA GLU A 117 1.18 0.83 -23.42
C GLU A 117 1.36 2.00 -24.39
N PRO A 118 2.30 1.95 -25.35
CA PRO A 118 2.43 2.97 -26.38
C PRO A 118 1.09 3.27 -27.06
N GLY A 119 0.74 4.55 -27.16
CA GLY A 119 -0.53 5.00 -27.72
C GLY A 119 -1.68 5.10 -26.71
N THR A 120 -1.49 4.68 -25.47
CA THR A 120 -2.45 4.93 -24.39
C THR A 120 -2.42 6.41 -24.00
N ALA A 121 -3.59 7.03 -23.87
CA ALA A 121 -3.70 8.40 -23.36
C ALA A 121 -3.46 8.42 -21.84
N ILE A 122 -2.32 8.97 -21.43
CA ILE A 122 -1.96 9.19 -20.02
C ILE A 122 -2.16 10.66 -19.65
N LYS A 123 -2.45 10.91 -18.37
CA LYS A 123 -2.55 12.25 -17.80
C LYS A 123 -2.22 12.21 -16.30
N PRO A 124 -1.83 13.35 -15.70
CA PRO A 124 -1.68 13.45 -14.26
C PRO A 124 -2.93 12.98 -13.51
N VAL A 125 -2.73 12.15 -12.49
CA VAL A 125 -3.78 11.50 -11.73
C VAL A 125 -4.21 12.39 -10.56
N LYS A 126 -5.30 13.14 -10.76
CA LYS A 126 -5.87 14.05 -9.75
C LYS A 126 -7.17 13.53 -9.15
N ASN A 127 -7.98 12.84 -9.96
CA ASN A 127 -9.28 12.27 -9.64
C ASN A 127 -9.22 10.75 -9.81
N PHE A 128 -8.62 10.06 -8.85
CA PHE A 128 -8.51 8.61 -8.89
C PHE A 128 -9.82 7.92 -8.39
N PRO A 129 -10.28 6.84 -9.03
CA PRO A 129 -9.66 6.09 -10.15
C PRO A 129 -10.13 6.53 -11.54
N GLN A 130 -10.92 7.60 -11.66
CA GLN A 130 -11.52 8.04 -12.93
C GLN A 130 -10.46 8.47 -13.94
N ASP A 131 -9.40 9.15 -13.49
CA ASP A 131 -8.35 9.65 -14.37
C ASP A 131 -7.54 8.55 -15.05
N VAL A 132 -7.54 7.34 -14.49
CA VAL A 132 -6.78 6.20 -15.01
C VAL A 132 -7.68 5.18 -15.71
N GLN A 133 -8.96 5.51 -15.92
CA GLN A 133 -9.88 4.65 -16.62
C GLN A 133 -9.43 4.43 -18.07
N ASN A 134 -9.38 3.16 -18.47
CA ASN A 134 -8.93 2.67 -19.77
C ASN A 134 -7.45 2.89 -20.08
N VAL A 135 -6.64 3.35 -19.12
CA VAL A 135 -5.18 3.29 -19.25
C VAL A 135 -4.79 1.81 -19.25
N VAL A 136 -4.06 1.39 -20.28
CA VAL A 136 -3.51 0.05 -20.39
C VAL A 136 -2.06 0.12 -19.96
N TRP A 137 -1.68 -0.68 -18.96
CA TRP A 137 -0.29 -0.86 -18.60
C TRP A 137 0.20 -2.26 -18.96
N VAL A 138 1.42 -2.33 -19.48
CA VAL A 138 2.10 -3.55 -19.89
C VAL A 138 3.27 -3.82 -18.95
N GLY A 139 3.40 -5.07 -18.54
CA GLY A 139 4.45 -5.53 -17.65
C GLY A 139 4.84 -6.96 -18.01
N ARG A 140 5.77 -7.53 -17.25
CA ARG A 140 6.23 -8.89 -17.48
C ARG A 140 6.59 -9.52 -16.14
N ASN A 141 6.14 -10.75 -15.92
CA ASN A 141 6.73 -11.61 -14.90
C ASN A 141 7.65 -12.64 -15.56
N GLN A 142 8.26 -13.55 -14.79
CA GLN A 142 9.19 -14.53 -15.35
C GLN A 142 8.57 -15.49 -16.38
N VAL A 143 7.24 -15.58 -16.46
CA VAL A 143 6.51 -16.63 -17.20
C VAL A 143 5.66 -16.06 -18.34
N ALA A 144 5.21 -14.81 -18.24
CA ALA A 144 4.26 -14.22 -19.18
C ALA A 144 4.40 -12.70 -19.32
N GLU A 145 4.07 -12.21 -20.51
CA GLU A 145 3.70 -10.81 -20.73
C GLU A 145 2.34 -10.56 -20.07
N LEU A 146 2.24 -9.47 -19.32
CA LEU A 146 1.06 -9.09 -18.56
C LEU A 146 0.51 -7.76 -19.09
N LYS A 147 -0.82 -7.66 -19.13
CA LYS A 147 -1.53 -6.41 -19.39
C LYS A 147 -2.54 -6.17 -18.30
N MET A 148 -2.73 -4.92 -17.92
CA MET A 148 -3.77 -4.54 -16.98
C MET A 148 -4.49 -3.28 -17.43
N ARG A 149 -5.78 -3.19 -17.07
CA ARG A 149 -6.61 -2.03 -17.33
C ARG A 149 -7.70 -1.90 -16.28
N TRP A 150 -7.88 -0.69 -15.74
CA TRP A 150 -9.08 -0.33 -15.00
C TRP A 150 -10.18 0.08 -15.99
N ASN A 151 -11.27 -0.68 -16.09
CA ASN A 151 -12.34 -0.39 -17.05
C ASN A 151 -13.43 0.56 -16.50
N GLY A 152 -13.31 1.00 -15.25
CA GLY A 152 -14.31 1.81 -14.53
C GLY A 152 -15.17 1.02 -13.55
N LYS A 153 -15.06 -0.31 -13.56
CA LYS A 153 -15.79 -1.22 -12.65
C LYS A 153 -14.90 -2.31 -12.08
N GLU A 154 -14.13 -2.97 -12.95
CA GLU A 154 -13.29 -4.12 -12.62
C GLU A 154 -11.86 -3.86 -13.13
N LEU A 155 -10.89 -4.45 -12.43
CA LEU A 155 -9.53 -4.55 -12.93
C LEU A 155 -9.47 -5.74 -13.89
N GLU A 156 -9.12 -5.47 -15.14
CA GLU A 156 -8.90 -6.49 -16.16
C GLU A 156 -7.40 -6.82 -16.19
N VAL A 157 -7.06 -8.08 -15.95
CA VAL A 157 -5.68 -8.56 -15.97
C VAL A 157 -5.54 -9.64 -17.02
N GLY A 158 -4.78 -9.35 -18.07
CA GLY A 158 -4.42 -10.25 -19.15
C GLY A 158 -3.05 -10.87 -18.93
N ALA A 159 -2.93 -12.19 -19.11
CA ALA A 159 -1.65 -12.87 -19.20
C ALA A 159 -1.52 -13.56 -20.57
N LYS A 160 -0.39 -13.36 -21.24
CA LYS A 160 -0.09 -13.96 -22.53
C LYS A 160 0.71 -15.24 -22.34
N LYS A 161 0.07 -16.37 -22.64
CA LYS A 161 0.74 -17.66 -22.87
C LYS A 161 0.76 -17.88 -24.39
N ASP A 162 -0.09 -18.77 -24.91
CA ASP A 162 -0.30 -18.92 -26.37
C ASP A 162 -1.34 -17.93 -26.92
N ALA A 163 -2.30 -17.56 -26.07
CA ALA A 163 -3.31 -16.53 -26.32
C ALA A 163 -3.46 -15.66 -25.06
N TRP A 164 -4.11 -14.50 -25.20
CA TRP A 164 -4.45 -13.66 -24.06
C TRP A 164 -5.55 -14.32 -23.24
N ILE A 165 -5.26 -14.60 -21.97
CA ILE A 165 -6.24 -15.02 -20.98
C ILE A 165 -6.50 -13.81 -20.08
N VAL A 166 -7.73 -13.29 -20.10
CA VAL A 166 -8.12 -12.12 -19.32
C VAL A 166 -8.98 -12.54 -18.15
N GLN A 167 -8.57 -12.14 -16.95
CA GLN A 167 -9.37 -12.21 -15.73
C GLN A 167 -9.93 -10.82 -15.41
N LYS A 168 -11.13 -10.78 -14.85
CA LYS A 168 -11.75 -9.56 -14.34
C LYS A 168 -11.93 -9.71 -12.84
N VAL A 169 -11.49 -8.70 -12.10
CA VAL A 169 -11.48 -8.73 -10.64
C VAL A 169 -12.12 -7.46 -10.12
N ASP A 170 -13.04 -7.61 -9.17
CA ASP A 170 -13.60 -6.48 -8.44
C ASP A 170 -12.46 -5.79 -7.66
N ALA A 171 -12.40 -4.47 -7.78
CA ALA A 171 -11.40 -3.67 -7.11
C ALA A 171 -12.05 -2.50 -6.36
N VAL A 172 -11.42 -2.10 -5.26
CA VAL A 172 -11.85 -0.95 -4.45
C VAL A 172 -10.69 0.00 -4.25
N VAL A 173 -10.97 1.29 -4.12
CA VAL A 173 -9.93 2.28 -3.78
C VAL A 173 -9.48 2.03 -2.34
N ALA A 174 -8.20 1.76 -2.15
CA ALA A 174 -7.63 1.43 -0.83
C ALA A 174 -6.69 2.51 -0.29
N ASN A 175 -6.11 3.32 -1.17
CA ASN A 175 -5.29 4.47 -0.80
C ASN A 175 -5.33 5.52 -1.92
N ARG A 176 -4.59 6.62 -1.75
CA ARG A 176 -4.28 7.55 -2.84
C ARG A 176 -3.66 6.77 -4.00
N ARG A 177 -4.30 6.83 -5.17
CA ARG A 177 -3.87 6.16 -6.41
C ARG A 177 -3.63 4.65 -6.27
N VAL A 178 -4.36 3.99 -5.36
CA VAL A 178 -4.26 2.54 -5.17
C VAL A 178 -5.62 1.87 -5.33
N LEU A 179 -5.69 0.88 -6.22
CA LEU A 179 -6.77 -0.10 -6.27
C LEU A 179 -6.34 -1.36 -5.50
N GLU A 180 -7.20 -1.85 -4.62
CA GLU A 180 -7.07 -3.14 -3.95
C GLU A 180 -8.00 -4.16 -4.62
N ALA A 181 -7.45 -5.34 -4.93
CA ALA A 181 -8.17 -6.43 -5.56
C ALA A 181 -7.83 -7.77 -4.89
N GLY A 182 -8.80 -8.68 -4.84
CA GLY A 182 -8.62 -10.04 -4.33
C GLY A 182 -8.05 -10.98 -5.39
N GLY A 183 -7.16 -11.89 -4.98
CA GLY A 183 -6.57 -12.93 -5.81
C GLY A 183 -7.06 -14.34 -5.48
N GLU A 184 -6.64 -15.31 -6.30
CA GLU A 184 -6.83 -16.73 -6.00
C GLU A 184 -6.20 -17.10 -4.64
N GLY A 185 -6.82 -18.05 -3.94
CA GLY A 185 -6.33 -18.53 -2.64
C GLY A 185 -6.37 -17.49 -1.50
N GLY A 186 -7.14 -16.40 -1.67
CA GLY A 186 -7.23 -15.34 -0.67
C GLY A 186 -6.07 -14.34 -0.70
N ALA A 187 -5.25 -14.36 -1.76
CA ALA A 187 -4.19 -13.38 -1.95
C ALA A 187 -4.78 -11.95 -2.04
N LEU A 188 -4.01 -10.97 -1.58
CA LEU A 188 -4.36 -9.56 -1.66
C LEU A 188 -3.38 -8.84 -2.58
N PHE A 189 -3.93 -8.03 -3.47
CA PHE A 189 -3.16 -7.30 -4.46
C PHE A 189 -3.50 -5.82 -4.42
N TRP A 190 -2.47 -4.98 -4.40
CA TRP A 190 -2.60 -3.53 -4.56
C TRP A 190 -1.97 -3.12 -5.87
N LEU A 191 -2.72 -2.38 -6.69
CA LEU A 191 -2.21 -1.69 -7.87
C LEU A 191 -2.00 -0.22 -7.51
N ALA A 192 -0.74 0.17 -7.31
CA ALA A 192 -0.35 1.56 -7.09
C ALA A 192 -0.05 2.23 -8.43
N VAL A 193 -0.65 3.39 -8.69
CA VAL A 193 -0.44 4.15 -9.93
C VAL A 193 0.37 5.41 -9.62
N SER A 194 1.37 5.67 -10.47
CA SER A 194 2.23 6.87 -10.42
C SER A 194 1.42 8.18 -10.56
N GLU A 195 2.00 9.29 -10.11
CA GLU A 195 1.38 10.61 -10.22
C GLU A 195 1.02 11.02 -11.65
N ASP A 196 1.88 10.71 -12.62
CA ASP A 196 1.66 11.04 -14.02
C ASP A 196 0.83 9.99 -14.79
N GLY A 197 0.49 8.89 -14.13
CA GLY A 197 -0.29 7.77 -14.68
C GLY A 197 0.48 6.89 -15.67
N SER A 198 1.77 7.18 -15.91
CA SER A 198 2.59 6.47 -16.89
C SER A 198 3.06 5.11 -16.41
N GLU A 199 3.16 4.93 -15.10
CA GLU A 199 3.61 3.71 -14.44
C GLU A 199 2.58 3.21 -13.43
N ALA A 200 2.55 1.89 -13.25
CA ALA A 200 1.78 1.26 -12.19
C ALA A 200 2.55 0.07 -11.64
N THR A 201 2.44 -0.16 -10.33
CA THR A 201 3.12 -1.26 -9.65
C THR A 201 2.09 -2.13 -8.97
N TRP A 202 2.11 -3.40 -9.34
CA TRP A 202 1.32 -4.43 -8.70
C TRP A 202 2.11 -4.98 -7.52
N LEU A 203 1.55 -4.86 -6.32
CA LEU A 203 2.09 -5.35 -5.06
C LEU A 203 1.26 -6.53 -4.55
N LYS A 204 1.91 -7.65 -4.23
CA LYS A 204 1.30 -8.73 -3.45
C LYS A 204 1.45 -8.42 -1.97
N VAL A 205 0.33 -8.07 -1.35
CA VAL A 205 0.28 -7.54 0.01
C VAL A 205 0.12 -8.68 1.02
N GLU A 206 0.97 -8.65 2.05
CA GLU A 206 0.91 -9.60 3.17
C GLU A 206 0.16 -9.01 4.38
N ASP A 207 0.45 -7.75 4.71
CA ASP A 207 -0.14 -7.03 5.83
C ASP A 207 -0.32 -5.55 5.46
N VAL A 208 -1.39 -4.96 5.99
CA VAL A 208 -1.64 -3.51 5.93
C VAL A 208 -1.69 -2.94 7.34
N PHE A 209 -0.94 -1.86 7.56
CA PHE A 209 -0.85 -1.17 8.84
C PHE A 209 -1.32 0.27 8.72
N GLY A 210 -1.43 0.94 9.86
CA GLY A 210 -1.78 2.36 9.91
C GLY A 210 -0.65 3.21 10.50
N GLY A 211 -0.90 4.50 10.56
CA GLY A 211 -0.02 5.44 11.21
C GLY A 211 -0.43 6.88 10.96
N HIS A 212 0.14 7.78 11.75
CA HIS A 212 -0.10 9.21 11.66
C HIS A 212 1.17 9.98 12.00
N ALA A 213 1.26 11.23 11.56
CA ALA A 213 2.31 12.12 12.02
C ALA A 213 2.15 12.34 13.54
N GLY A 214 3.25 12.40 14.29
CA GLY A 214 3.23 12.61 15.75
C GLY A 214 2.65 13.97 16.13
N ALA A 215 2.79 14.98 15.25
CA ALA A 215 2.13 16.28 15.40
C ALA A 215 0.60 16.22 15.18
N ASN A 216 0.08 15.14 14.62
CA ASN A 216 -1.34 14.89 14.40
C ASN A 216 -1.85 13.91 15.46
N ALA A 217 -1.93 14.36 16.71
CA ALA A 217 -2.36 13.52 17.82
C ALA A 217 -3.75 12.91 17.58
N SER A 218 -3.85 11.58 17.71
CA SER A 218 -5.12 10.85 17.71
C SER A 218 -6.05 11.46 18.77
N LYS A 219 -7.33 11.65 18.39
CA LYS A 219 -8.37 12.22 19.26
C LYS A 219 -9.22 11.17 19.96
N ALA A 220 -9.28 9.92 19.48
CA ALA A 220 -10.11 8.93 20.17
C ALA A 220 -9.42 8.45 21.44
N ALA A 221 -10.19 8.43 22.53
CA ALA A 221 -9.80 7.62 23.68
C ALA A 221 -9.58 6.18 23.21
N GLN A 222 -8.48 5.55 23.62
CA GLN A 222 -8.24 4.14 23.29
C GLN A 222 -9.44 3.32 23.78
N SER A 223 -10.21 2.80 22.84
CA SER A 223 -11.30 1.88 23.15
C SER A 223 -10.72 0.67 23.87
N THR A 224 -11.47 0.13 24.83
CA THR A 224 -11.05 -1.05 25.59
C THR A 224 -10.66 -2.18 24.62
N PRO A 225 -9.48 -2.82 24.82
CA PRO A 225 -9.05 -3.93 23.98
C PRO A 225 -10.12 -5.02 23.89
N MET A 226 -10.47 -5.40 22.66
CA MET A 226 -11.42 -6.46 22.42
C MET A 226 -10.77 -7.83 22.66
N THR A 227 -11.40 -8.64 23.51
CA THR A 227 -11.00 -10.04 23.70
C THR A 227 -11.09 -10.81 22.38
N GLY A 228 -10.07 -11.63 22.09
CA GLY A 228 -9.99 -12.43 20.86
C GLY A 228 -9.24 -11.76 19.71
N LEU A 229 -8.88 -10.49 19.84
CA LEU A 229 -7.91 -9.82 18.97
C LEU A 229 -6.53 -9.77 19.64
N SER A 230 -5.47 -9.87 18.83
CA SER A 230 -4.11 -9.61 19.29
C SER A 230 -3.93 -8.14 19.70
N ALA A 231 -2.86 -7.81 20.43
CA ALA A 231 -2.53 -6.43 20.76
C ALA A 231 -2.36 -5.55 19.52
N GLN A 232 -1.74 -6.09 18.46
CA GLN A 232 -1.56 -5.40 17.18
C GLN A 232 -2.90 -5.13 16.48
N GLN A 233 -3.80 -6.11 16.46
CA GLN A 233 -5.11 -5.95 15.85
C GLN A 233 -5.98 -4.94 16.63
N ASN A 234 -5.87 -4.91 17.96
CA ASN A 234 -6.53 -3.91 18.78
C ASN A 234 -6.00 -2.49 18.51
N ASP A 235 -4.67 -2.33 18.44
CA ASP A 235 -4.03 -1.06 18.08
C ASP A 235 -4.47 -0.57 16.68
N LEU A 236 -4.51 -1.48 15.70
CA LEU A 236 -4.97 -1.16 14.36
C LEU A 236 -6.47 -0.82 14.32
N ALA A 237 -7.31 -1.52 15.08
CA ALA A 237 -8.73 -1.21 15.19
C ALA A 237 -8.98 0.15 15.86
N ASN A 238 -8.23 0.50 16.90
CA ASN A 238 -8.27 1.83 17.51
C ASN A 238 -7.94 2.90 16.47
N HIS A 239 -6.87 2.69 15.69
CA HIS A 239 -6.49 3.63 14.66
C HIS A 239 -7.52 3.74 13.51
N ALA A 240 -8.18 2.64 13.13
CA ALA A 240 -9.27 2.68 12.16
C ALA A 240 -10.44 3.54 12.65
N GLU A 241 -10.77 3.53 13.96
CA GLU A 241 -11.76 4.43 14.54
C GLU A 241 -11.32 5.89 14.50
N ASP A 242 -10.05 6.17 14.81
CA ASP A 242 -9.48 7.52 14.71
C ASP A 242 -9.64 8.09 13.31
N LEU A 243 -9.30 7.31 12.29
CA LEU A 243 -9.43 7.69 10.90
C LEU A 243 -10.89 7.98 10.53
N MET A 244 -11.83 7.14 10.97
CA MET A 244 -13.27 7.39 10.77
C MET A 244 -13.72 8.71 11.40
N ASN A 245 -13.33 8.96 12.65
CA ASN A 245 -13.68 10.17 13.39
C ASN A 245 -13.04 11.42 12.78
N ALA A 246 -11.86 11.28 12.19
CA ALA A 246 -11.19 12.35 11.46
C ALA A 246 -11.71 12.56 10.03
N GLY A 247 -12.63 11.71 9.56
CA GLY A 247 -13.22 11.78 8.22
C GLY A 247 -12.43 11.07 7.12
N ASP A 248 -11.30 10.42 7.43
CA ASP A 248 -10.55 9.58 6.48
C ASP A 248 -11.17 8.18 6.36
N LYS A 249 -12.36 8.16 5.77
CA LYS A 249 -13.16 6.94 5.60
C LYS A 249 -12.49 5.91 4.71
N MET A 250 -11.67 6.36 3.75
CA MET A 250 -11.01 5.48 2.79
C MET A 250 -9.94 4.63 3.48
N ARG A 251 -8.99 5.27 4.20
CA ARG A 251 -7.96 4.51 4.93
C ARG A 251 -8.57 3.68 6.04
N ALA A 252 -9.55 4.21 6.76
CA ALA A 252 -10.28 3.43 7.76
C ALA A 252 -10.88 2.15 7.16
N ALA A 253 -11.60 2.26 6.04
CA ALA A 253 -12.19 1.10 5.36
C ALA A 253 -11.13 0.08 4.93
N THR A 254 -9.96 0.54 4.49
CA THR A 254 -8.82 -0.33 4.16
C THR A 254 -8.33 -1.12 5.37
N LEU A 255 -8.14 -0.47 6.52
CA LEU A 255 -7.73 -1.17 7.75
C LEU A 255 -8.81 -2.14 8.25
N LEU A 256 -10.09 -1.79 8.07
CA LEU A 256 -11.20 -2.70 8.41
C LEU A 256 -11.22 -3.95 7.54
N ARG A 257 -11.01 -3.82 6.22
CA ARG A 257 -10.89 -4.98 5.34
C ARG A 257 -9.73 -5.87 5.75
N GLU A 258 -8.62 -5.27 6.18
CA GLU A 258 -7.47 -6.02 6.68
C GLU A 258 -7.77 -6.78 7.97
N LEU A 259 -8.37 -6.12 8.95
CA LEU A 259 -8.80 -6.76 10.19
C LEU A 259 -9.79 -7.91 9.94
N VAL A 260 -10.72 -7.73 9.00
CA VAL A 260 -11.66 -8.79 8.60
C VAL A 260 -10.92 -9.96 7.97
N ARG A 261 -9.97 -9.72 7.05
CA ARG A 261 -9.17 -10.78 6.43
C ARG A 261 -8.37 -11.57 7.46
N LYS A 262 -7.65 -10.89 8.35
CA LYS A 262 -6.81 -11.53 9.39
C LYS A 262 -7.61 -12.29 10.44
N ASN A 263 -8.92 -12.05 10.52
CA ASN A 263 -9.82 -12.73 11.45
C ASN A 263 -10.88 -13.57 10.74
N ALA A 264 -10.70 -13.92 9.46
CA ALA A 264 -11.68 -14.66 8.67
C ALA A 264 -12.14 -15.97 9.35
N ASP A 265 -11.22 -16.67 10.02
CA ASP A 265 -11.48 -17.92 10.72
C ASP A 265 -11.92 -17.73 12.19
N ASN A 266 -11.89 -16.50 12.71
CA ASN A 266 -12.28 -16.17 14.08
C ASN A 266 -13.64 -15.45 14.12
N LYS A 267 -14.72 -16.25 14.10
CA LYS A 267 -16.11 -15.75 14.09
C LYS A 267 -16.43 -14.79 15.24
N GLU A 268 -15.86 -15.01 16.42
CA GLU A 268 -16.10 -14.15 17.58
C GLU A 268 -15.45 -12.77 17.38
N ALA A 269 -14.19 -12.74 16.94
CA ALA A 269 -13.50 -11.50 16.61
C ALA A 269 -14.22 -10.72 15.51
N LEU A 270 -14.68 -11.39 14.45
CA LEU A 270 -15.46 -10.74 13.39
C LEU A 270 -16.76 -10.12 13.91
N LYS A 271 -17.49 -10.82 14.78
CA LYS A 271 -18.73 -10.28 15.37
C LYS A 271 -18.45 -9.04 16.21
N LYS A 272 -17.34 -9.01 16.96
CA LYS A 272 -16.93 -7.85 17.77
C LYS A 272 -16.48 -6.68 16.90
N LEU A 273 -15.66 -6.91 15.88
CA LEU A 273 -15.30 -5.90 14.89
C LEU A 273 -16.55 -5.32 14.23
N GLN A 274 -17.47 -6.18 13.77
CA GLN A 274 -18.73 -5.74 13.20
C GLN A 274 -19.57 -4.90 14.16
N ALA A 275 -19.64 -5.26 15.45
CA ALA A 275 -20.38 -4.49 16.45
C ALA A 275 -19.74 -3.12 16.71
N ARG A 276 -18.41 -3.08 16.82
CA ARG A 276 -17.62 -1.88 17.08
C ARG A 276 -17.76 -0.85 15.96
N PHE A 277 -17.71 -1.30 14.71
CA PHE A 277 -17.85 -0.42 13.54
C PHE A 277 -19.29 -0.34 13.00
N LYS A 278 -20.27 -1.01 13.63
CA LYS A 278 -21.69 -1.01 13.20
C LYS A 278 -22.35 0.35 13.35
N THR A 279 -21.96 1.08 14.40
CA THR A 279 -22.47 2.40 14.75
C THR A 279 -21.96 3.52 13.84
N LEU A 280 -21.10 3.19 12.87
CA LEU A 280 -20.40 4.14 12.01
C LEU A 280 -20.77 4.00 10.52
N LYS A 281 -21.82 3.23 10.19
CA LYS A 281 -22.43 3.17 8.85
C LYS A 281 -23.39 4.33 8.63
#